data_AF-A0A820KF76-F1
#
_entry.id   AF-A0A820KF76-F1
#
_cell.length_a   1.000
_cell.length_b   1.000
_cell.length_c   1.000
_cell.angle_alpha   90.00
_cell.angle_beta   90.00
_cell.angle_gamma   90.00
#
_symmetry.space_group_name_H-M   'P 1'
#
loop_
_entity.id
_entity.type
_entity.pdbx_description
1 polymer ?
#
loop_
_entity_poly.entity_id
_entity_poly.type
_entity_poly.pdbx_seq_one_letter_code
_entity_poly.pdbx_strand_id
1 'polypeptide(L)' 'EPNGFNPNIYYRLTTQWQGDGKSLDIVNDGTNNRPILAATGALTGQYWKITPIGNGYYRLTTQW' A
#
# COMPACT_ATOMS: atom_id res chain seq x y z
N GLU A 1 21.56 -0.27 -6.97
CA GLU A 1 20.59 0.59 -7.68
C GLU A 1 19.93 1.61 -6.75
N PRO A 2 20.15 2.93 -6.94
CA PRO A 2 19.47 3.96 -6.15
C PRO A 2 18.00 4.18 -6.57
N ASN A 3 17.42 3.32 -7.42
CA ASN A 3 16.09 3.51 -8.04
C ASN A 3 15.01 2.52 -7.55
N GLY A 4 15.16 1.93 -6.36
CA GLY A 4 14.22 0.96 -5.79
C GLY A 4 13.42 1.51 -4.60
N PHE A 5 12.27 0.91 -4.31
CA PHE A 5 11.53 1.19 -3.07
C PHE A 5 12.36 0.79 -1.84
N ASN A 6 12.37 1.62 -0.80
CA ASN A 6 13.10 1.36 0.42
C ASN A 6 12.37 0.27 1.23
N PRO A 7 13.02 -0.87 1.51
CA PRO A 7 12.38 -2.00 2.20
C PRO A 7 12.07 -1.73 3.69
N ASN A 8 12.59 -0.65 4.26
CA ASN A 8 12.44 -0.31 5.67
C ASN A 8 11.34 0.73 5.94
N ILE A 9 10.64 1.20 4.90
CA ILE A 9 9.54 2.17 5.04
C ILE A 9 8.26 1.64 4.41
N TYR A 10 7.14 2.22 4.84
CA TYR A 10 5.84 2.00 4.24
C TYR A 10 5.42 3.21 3.41
N TYR A 11 4.69 2.94 2.34
CA TYR A 11 4.14 3.93 1.43
C TYR A 11 2.62 3.98 1.56
N ARG A 12 2.02 5.12 1.21
CA ARG A 12 0.60 5.22 0.90
C ARG A 12 0.44 5.29 -0.61
N LEU A 13 -0.47 4.49 -1.14
CA LEU A 13 -0.80 4.51 -2.57
C LEU A 13 -2.07 5.33 -2.73
N THR A 14 -1.99 6.41 -3.49
CA THR A 14 -3.09 7.33 -3.77
C THR A 14 -3.35 7.36 -5.27
N THR A 15 -4.46 7.95 -5.69
CA THR A 15 -4.74 8.20 -7.11
C THR A 15 -4.67 9.70 -7.39
N GLN A 16 -4.26 10.09 -8.59
CA GLN A 16 -4.27 11.50 -8.97
C GLN A 16 -5.67 12.13 -8.89
N TRP A 17 -6.73 11.34 -9.12
CA TRP A 17 -8.11 11.83 -9.09
C TRP A 17 -8.60 12.17 -7.68
N GLN A 18 -8.35 11.29 -6.69
CA GLN A 18 -8.83 11.50 -5.32
C GLN A 18 -7.80 12.17 -4.40
N GLY A 19 -6.56 12.30 -4.87
CA GLY A 19 -5.46 12.92 -4.16
C GLY A 19 -5.11 12.23 -2.84
N ASP A 20 -4.36 12.94 -2.00
CA ASP A 20 -3.80 12.39 -0.76
C ASP A 20 -4.84 12.19 0.35
N GLY A 21 -6.07 12.67 0.16
CA GLY A 21 -7.19 12.42 1.07
C GLY A 21 -7.72 10.97 1.05
N LYS A 22 -7.33 10.18 0.04
CA LYS A 22 -7.72 8.78 -0.11
C LYS A 22 -6.53 7.86 -0.38
N SER A 23 -6.39 6.83 0.46
CA SER A 23 -5.31 5.83 0.36
C SER A 23 -5.86 4.44 0.07
N LEU A 24 -5.11 3.65 -0.69
CA LEU A 24 -5.38 2.23 -0.89
C LEU A 24 -5.33 1.51 0.46
N ASP A 25 -6.39 0.78 0.78
CA ASP A 25 -6.59 0.09 2.05
C ASP A 25 -7.09 -1.33 1.80
N ILE A 26 -6.86 -2.24 2.75
CA ILE A 26 -7.53 -3.53 2.80
C ILE A 26 -8.61 -3.47 3.87
N VAL A 27 -9.85 -3.80 3.48
CA VAL A 27 -10.95 -3.90 4.44
C VAL A 27 -10.66 -5.02 5.43
N ASN A 28 -10.59 -4.68 6.72
CA ASN A 28 -10.40 -5.64 7.80
C ASN A 28 -11.74 -6.28 8.21
N ASP A 29 -12.26 -7.16 7.36
CA ASP A 29 -13.53 -7.89 7.55
C ASP A 29 -13.33 -9.35 7.96
N GLY A 30 -12.08 -9.76 8.25
CA GLY A 30 -11.69 -11.13 8.58
C GLY A 30 -11.38 -12.00 7.37
N THR A 31 -11.85 -11.63 6.17
CA THR A 31 -11.44 -12.26 4.90
C THR A 31 -10.25 -11.52 4.29
N ASN A 32 -10.24 -10.19 4.45
CA ASN A 32 -9.12 -9.31 4.17
C ASN A 32 -8.54 -9.41 2.74
N ASN A 33 -9.42 -9.62 1.77
CA ASN A 33 -9.08 -9.74 0.35
C ASN A 33 -9.69 -8.62 -0.52
N ARG A 34 -10.24 -7.58 0.12
CA ARG A 34 -10.95 -6.49 -0.56
C ARG A 34 -10.17 -5.17 -0.48
N PRO A 35 -9.49 -4.77 -1.57
CA PRO A 35 -8.87 -3.45 -1.65
C PRO A 35 -9.91 -2.35 -1.92
N ILE A 36 -9.77 -1.22 -1.23
CA ILE A 36 -10.60 -0.02 -1.43
C ILE A 36 -9.74 1.26 -1.39
N LEU A 37 -10.28 2.39 -1.85
CA LEU A 37 -9.75 3.71 -1.52
C LEU A 37 -10.53 4.27 -0.33
N ALA A 38 -9.89 4.27 0.85
CA ALA A 38 -10.47 4.76 2.09
C ALA A 38 -9.96 6.16 2.43
N ALA A 39 -10.62 6.85 3.37
CA ALA A 39 -10.07 8.10 3.91
C ALA A 39 -8.67 7.84 4.49
N THR A 40 -7.70 8.67 4.09
CA THR A 40 -6.32 8.53 4.54
C THR A 40 -6.24 8.67 6.06
N GLY A 41 -5.63 7.69 6.73
CA GLY A 41 -5.54 7.61 8.18
C GLY A 41 -4.40 6.72 8.65
N ALA A 42 -4.19 6.65 9.96
CA ALA A 42 -3.17 5.79 10.57
C ALA A 42 -3.67 4.34 10.70
N LEU A 43 -4.04 3.74 9.57
CA LEU A 43 -4.58 2.37 9.49
C LEU A 43 -3.53 1.44 8.89
N THR A 44 -3.33 0.27 9.49
CA THR A 44 -2.31 -0.72 9.07
C THR A 44 -2.55 -1.27 7.67
N GLY A 45 -3.80 -1.31 7.21
CA GLY A 45 -4.16 -1.67 5.84
C GLY A 45 -3.78 -0.62 4.79
N GLN A 46 -3.46 0.61 5.19
CA GLN A 46 -3.07 1.71 4.28
C GLN A 46 -1.56 1.86 4.10
N TYR A 47 -0.77 1.12 4.88
CA TYR A 47 0.68 1.18 4.86
C TYR A 47 1.22 0.01 4.04
N TRP A 48 1.81 0.32 2.90
CA TRP A 48 2.26 -0.66 1.92
C TRP A 48 3.78 -0.76 1.85
N LYS A 49 4.31 -1.93 2.16
CA LYS A 49 5.70 -2.32 1.90
C LYS A 49 5.81 -2.86 0.48
N ILE A 50 6.72 -2.31 -0.30
CA ILE A 50 6.89 -2.66 -1.72
C ILE A 50 8.18 -3.48 -1.86
N THR A 51 8.04 -4.78 -2.12
CA THR A 51 9.17 -5.72 -2.17
C THR A 51 9.37 -6.23 -3.60
N PRO A 52 10.53 -6.05 -4.23
CA PRO A 52 10.79 -6.63 -5.55
C PRO A 52 10.79 -8.16 -5.46
N ILE A 53 10.17 -8.82 -6.43
CA ILE A 53 10.14 -10.29 -6.55
C ILE A 53 10.85 -10.79 -7.83
N GLY A 54 11.59 -9.91 -8.50
CA GLY A 54 12.31 -10.19 -9.74
C GLY A 54 11.51 -9.84 -11.01
N ASN A 55 12.20 -9.77 -12.14
CA ASN A 55 11.61 -9.52 -13.47
C ASN A 55 10.72 -8.27 -13.57
N GLY A 56 11.02 -7.22 -12.79
CA GLY A 56 10.24 -5.99 -12.75
C GLY A 56 8.92 -6.08 -11.98
N TYR A 57 8.63 -7.21 -11.33
CA TYR A 57 7.44 -7.38 -10.50
C TYR A 57 7.71 -7.05 -9.03
N TYR A 58 6.65 -6.60 -8.35
CA TYR A 58 6.68 -6.24 -6.94
C TYR A 58 5.51 -6.91 -6.19
N ARG A 59 5.76 -7.27 -4.94
CA ARG A 59 4.75 -7.66 -3.97
C ARG A 59 4.41 -6.47 -3.08
N LEU A 60 3.12 -6.28 -2.84
CA LEU A 60 2.59 -5.28 -1.92
C LEU A 60 2.18 -5.94 -0.59
N THR A 61 2.89 -5.56 0.46
CA THR A 61 2.75 -5.88 1.89
C THR A 61 1.90 -4.91 2.71
N THR A 62 0.71 -5.19 3.26
CA THR A 62 0.18 -4.28 4.31
C THR A 62 1.07 -4.32 5.56
N GLN A 63 0.90 -3.38 6.50
CA GLN A 63 1.62 -3.41 7.79
C GLN A 63 1.04 -4.45 8.76
N TRP A 64 -0.22 -4.86 8.56
CA TRP A 64 -0.83 -6.00 9.24
C TRP A 64 -0.21 -7.32 8.75
#